data_AF-A0A835U4I5-F1
#
_entry.id   AF-A0A835U4I5-F1
#
_cell.length_a   1.000
_cell.length_b   1.000
_cell.length_c   1.000
_cell.angle_alpha   90.00
_cell.angle_beta   90.00
_cell.angle_gamma   90.00
#
_symmetry.space_group_name_H-M   'P 1'
#
loop_
_entity.id
_entity.type
_entity.pdbx_description
1 polymer ?
#
loop_
_entity_poly.entity_id
_entity_poly.type
_entity_poly.pdbx_seq_one_letter_code
_entity_poly.pdbx_strand_id
1 'polypeptide(L)' 'MAKNPPTKRVKKQELIRTMDLGPFKHIVDDDLEIGKAAFECVDTLLDNCLDQVNPSSFIVPYLISGLSEHN' A
#
# COMPACT_ATOMS: atom_id res chain seq x y z
N MET A 1 20.15 -10.06 -13.18
CA MET A 1 20.06 -9.75 -11.74
C MET A 1 18.73 -9.06 -11.50
N ALA A 2 17.70 -9.83 -11.12
CA ALA A 2 16.38 -9.26 -10.84
C ALA A 2 16.48 -8.40 -9.57
N LYS A 3 16.25 -7.09 -9.71
CA LYS A 3 16.13 -6.21 -8.55
C LYS A 3 14.88 -6.67 -7.80
N ASN A 4 15.05 -7.22 -6.60
CA ASN A 4 13.92 -7.57 -5.74
C ASN A 4 13.02 -6.32 -5.57
N PRO A 5 11.70 -6.45 -5.70
CA PRO A 5 10.80 -5.31 -5.52
C PRO A 5 10.99 -4.72 -4.11
N PRO A 6 10.91 -3.38 -3.94
CA PRO A 6 11.05 -2.76 -2.63
C PRO A 6 9.94 -3.29 -1.71
N THR A 7 10.33 -4.06 -0.68
CA THR A 7 9.43 -4.80 0.22
C THR A 7 8.87 -3.96 1.37
N LYS A 8 8.98 -2.63 1.31
CA LYS A 8 8.52 -1.74 2.39
C LYS A 8 8.16 -0.36 1.85
N ARG A 9 6.96 0.13 2.21
CA ARG A 9 6.50 1.49 1.98
C ARG A 9 7.45 2.46 2.63
N VAL A 10 8.12 3.25 1.79
CA VAL A 10 8.95 4.35 2.23
C VAL A 10 8.02 5.52 2.53
N LYS A 11 7.86 5.85 3.81
CA LYS A 11 7.05 7.00 4.24
C LYS A 11 7.70 8.30 3.74
N LYS A 12 6.97 9.01 2.89
CA LYS A 12 7.33 10.35 2.43
C LYS A 12 6.92 11.36 3.48
N GLN A 13 7.90 12.04 4.08
CA GLN A 13 7.65 13.01 5.14
C GLN A 13 6.81 14.19 4.62
N GLU A 14 6.96 14.54 3.35
CA GLU A 14 6.16 15.57 2.68
C GLU A 14 4.67 15.25 2.56
N LEU A 15 4.26 14.00 2.82
CA LEU A 15 2.87 13.53 2.78
C LEU A 15 2.31 13.20 4.17
N ILE A 16 3.09 13.48 5.23
CA ILE A 16 2.64 13.34 6.61
C ILE A 16 2.39 14.74 7.17
N ARG A 17 1.15 15.01 7.56
CA ARG A 17 0.74 16.30 8.14
C ARG A 17 0.11 16.11 9.50
N THR A 18 0.35 17.04 10.41
CA THR A 18 -0.32 17.07 11.72
C THR A 18 -1.38 18.16 11.70
N MET A 19 -2.65 17.77 11.83
CA MET A 19 -3.77 18.69 12.02
C MET A 19 -3.89 19.02 13.51
N ASP A 20 -3.83 20.30 13.82
CA ASP A 20 -4.09 20.81 15.17
C ASP A 20 -5.60 20.98 15.35
N LEU A 21 -6.14 20.29 16.36
CA LEU A 21 -7.56 20.30 16.73
C LEU A 21 -7.72 20.88 18.16
N GLY A 22 -6.80 21.75 18.59
CA GLY A 22 -6.76 22.37 19.92
C GLY A 22 -6.01 21.48 20.93
N PRO A 23 -6.67 20.93 21.96
CA PRO A 23 -6.00 20.00 22.89
C PRO A 23 -5.63 18.66 22.24
N PHE A 24 -6.06 18.41 21.00
CA PHE A 24 -5.78 17.18 20.25
C PHE A 24 -4.93 17.46 19.01
N LYS A 25 -4.09 16.49 18.64
CA LYS A 25 -3.33 16.48 17.39
C LYS A 25 -3.66 15.22 16.61
N HIS A 26 -3.98 15.38 15.32
CA HIS A 26 -4.27 14.27 14.43
C HIS A 26 -3.20 14.18 13.34
N ILE A 27 -2.49 13.06 13.26
CA ILE A 27 -1.48 12.82 12.22
C ILE A 27 -2.17 12.15 11.04
N VAL A 28 -2.09 12.78 9.88
CA VAL A 28 -2.61 12.29 8.61
C VAL A 28 -1.43 11.88 7.73
N ASP A 29 -1.47 10.67 7.19
CA ASP A 29 -0.54 10.15 6.20
C ASP A 29 -1.28 10.04 4.86
N ASP A 30 -1.10 11.02 3.97
CA ASP A 30 -1.87 11.11 2.72
C ASP A 30 -1.53 9.97 1.75
N ASP A 31 -0.31 9.41 1.82
CA ASP A 31 0.06 8.23 1.03
C ASP A 31 -0.54 6.92 1.61
N LEU A 32 -1.25 6.95 2.75
CA LEU A 32 -1.89 5.76 3.31
C LEU A 32 -3.15 5.42 2.52
N GLU A 33 -3.88 6.44 2.06
CA GLU A 33 -5.12 6.28 1.29
C GLU A 33 -4.86 5.70 -0.10
N ILE A 34 -3.82 6.18 -0.79
CA ILE A 34 -3.41 5.61 -2.09
C ILE A 34 -2.97 4.15 -1.96
N GLY A 35 -2.35 3.78 -0.83
CA GLY A 35 -2.02 2.39 -0.54
C GLY A 35 -3.26 1.51 -0.46
N LYS A 36 -4.31 1.97 0.25
CA LYS A 36 -5.59 1.25 0.36
C LYS A 36 -6.26 1.09 -1.01
N ALA A 37 -6.33 2.17 -1.79
CA ALA A 37 -6.88 2.12 -3.15
C ALA A 37 -6.14 1.12 -4.05
N ALA A 38 -4.81 1.01 -3.91
CA ALA A 38 -4.04 0.00 -4.66
C ALA A 38 -4.41 -1.44 -4.26
N PHE A 39 -4.69 -1.72 -2.98
CA PHE A 39 -5.18 -3.04 -2.55
C PHE A 39 -6.57 -3.35 -3.08
N GLU A 40 -7.48 -2.37 -3.08
CA GLU A 40 -8.83 -2.51 -3.66
C GLU A 40 -8.77 -2.80 -5.17
N CYS A 41 -7.83 -2.15 -5.89
CA CYS A 41 -7.57 -2.46 -7.30
C CYS A 41 -7.06 -3.90 -7.49
N VAL A 42 -6.16 -4.37 -6.62
CA VAL A 42 -5.66 -5.75 -6.65
C VAL A 42 -6.78 -6.75 -6.39
N ASP A 43 -7.67 -6.48 -5.43
CA ASP A 43 -8.85 -7.29 -5.13
C ASP A 43 -9.79 -7.38 -6.35
N THR A 44 -10.08 -6.23 -6.98
CA THR A 44 -10.88 -6.16 -8.21
C THR A 44 -10.24 -6.93 -9.37
N LEU A 45 -8.91 -6.89 -9.50
CA LEU A 45 -8.17 -7.65 -10.51
C LEU A 45 -8.24 -9.16 -10.27
N LEU A 46 -8.21 -9.59 -9.01
CA LEU A 46 -8.38 -11.00 -8.64
C LEU A 46 -9.76 -11.52 -9.02
N ASP A 47 -10.80 -10.70 -8.85
CA ASP A 47 -12.17 -11.08 -9.18
C ASP A 47 -12.45 -11.11 -10.70
N ASN A 48 -11.89 -10.16 -11.45
CA ASN A 48 -12.31 -9.90 -12.83
C ASN A 48 -11.28 -10.28 -13.90
N CYS A 49 -10.01 -10.44 -13.54
CA CYS A 49 -8.92 -10.56 -14.51
C CYS A 49 -7.84 -11.59 -14.11
N LEU A 50 -8.16 -12.53 -13.22
CA LEU A 50 -7.19 -13.51 -12.69
C LEU A 50 -6.44 -14.28 -13.80
N ASP A 51 -7.11 -14.56 -14.90
CA ASP A 51 -6.55 -15.26 -16.07
C ASP A 51 -5.51 -14.44 -16.84
N GLN A 52 -5.51 -13.12 -16.66
CA GLN A 52 -4.63 -12.16 -17.32
C GLN A 52 -3.44 -11.73 -16.44
N VAL A 53 -3.44 -12.08 -15.15
CA VAL A 53 -2.38 -11.69 -14.21
C VAL A 53 -1.74 -12.93 -13.61
N ASN A 54 -0.40 -13.01 -13.62
CA ASN A 54 0.30 -14.09 -12.93
C ASN A 54 0.32 -13.81 -11.41
N PRO A 55 -0.41 -14.59 -10.59
CA PRO A 55 -0.56 -14.27 -9.17
C PRO A 55 0.76 -14.39 -8.41
N SER A 56 1.61 -15.36 -8.77
CA SER A 56 2.87 -15.63 -8.08
C SER A 56 3.92 -14.54 -8.30
N SER A 57 3.94 -13.91 -9.47
CA SER A 57 4.92 -12.85 -9.78
C SER A 57 4.43 -11.44 -9.48
N PHE A 58 3.11 -11.22 -9.46
CA PHE A 58 2.54 -9.87 -9.37
C PHE A 58 1.63 -9.66 -8.16
N ILE A 59 0.83 -10.63 -7.73
CA ILE A 59 -0.13 -10.40 -6.64
C ILE A 59 0.51 -10.74 -5.29
N VAL A 60 0.99 -11.98 -5.15
CA VAL A 60 1.51 -12.53 -3.89
C VAL A 60 2.61 -11.66 -3.25
N PRO A 61 3.68 -11.24 -3.95
CA PRO A 61 4.75 -10.48 -3.31
C PRO A 61 4.29 -9.09 -2.83
N TYR A 62 3.39 -8.42 -3.57
CA TYR A 62 2.91 -7.09 -3.21
C TYR A 62 1.84 -7.15 -2.11
N LEU A 63 1.00 -8.18 -2.10
CA LEU A 63 0.03 -8.43 -1.04
C LEU A 63 0.72 -8.75 0.30
N ILE A 64 1.70 -9.66 0.29
CA ILE A 64 2.48 -10.01 1.49
C ILE A 64 3.25 -8.79 2.00
N SER A 65 3.88 -8.03 1.11
CA SER A 65 4.59 -6.80 1.46
C SER A 65 3.67 -5.78 2.12
N GLY A 66 2.46 -5.59 1.58
CA GLY A 66 1.44 -4.72 2.14
C GLY A 66 0.95 -5.11 3.51
N LEU A 67 0.63 -6.40 3.70
CA LEU A 67 0.11 -6.93 4.96
C LEU A 67 1.16 -6.94 6.07
N SER A 68 2.44 -7.05 5.72
CA SER A 68 3.55 -7.05 6.69
C SER A 68 3.84 -5.67 7.29
N GLU A 69 3.21 -4.58 6.82
CA GLU A 69 3.42 -3.22 7.33
C GLU A 69 2.64 -2.88 8.60
N HIS A 70 1.76 -3.76 9.07
CA HIS A 70 0.85 -3.50 10.20
C HIS A 70 1.31 -4.08 11.54
N ASN A 71 2.61 -4.35 11.73
CA ASN A 71 3.20 -4.84 12.98
C ASN A 71 4.37 -3.99 13.45
#